data_AF-A0A1Q7H3Y6-F1
#
_entry.id   AF-A0A1Q7H3Y6-F1
#
_cell.length_a   1.000
_cell.length_b   1.000
_cell.length_c   1.000
_cell.angle_alpha   90.00
_cell.angle_beta   90.00
_cell.angle_gamma   90.00
#
_symmetry.space_group_name_H-M   'P 1'
#
loop_
_entity.id
_entity.type
_entity.pdbx_description
1 polymer ?
#
loop_
_entity_poly.entity_id
_entity_poly.type
_entity_poly.pdbx_seq_one_letter_code
_entity_poly.pdbx_strand_id
1 'polypeptide(L)'
;MWILLALTFAVGSPSPAVDASKLTLSTPATIVEIDTGKLKGDLSRLAWSPDAQQLYLQTVERDRAGNIKTARHYVLERGGKPPKGIESEPAWSTAYWSWKSTQAAPGLPAFKIDVEQQQKRMSGTSIPMGGDLARGGVDSGGSAGGAATGFGTGDAVSAALQSQMVNVFTLKLKGEVVGEFVNAPAMPGLTFGWAPAGTGLIAFANKDGRVIIMDDQGRKQEIASSKAAFLPAWTHDGKQLAFLERTGKNKAVLKIVDVTRPE
;
A
#
# COMPACT_ATOMS: atom_id res chain seq x y z
N MET A 1 7.24 53.75 21.37
CA MET A 1 8.32 52.75 21.36
C MET A 1 7.67 51.38 21.23
N TRP A 2 7.67 50.78 20.03
CA TRP A 2 7.06 49.47 19.79
C TRP A 2 8.18 48.44 19.65
N ILE A 3 8.17 47.41 20.50
CA ILE A 3 9.12 46.31 20.46
C ILE A 3 8.59 45.29 19.45
N LEU A 4 9.29 45.13 18.32
CA LEU A 4 9.09 44.03 17.39
C LEU A 4 9.69 42.76 18.02
N LEU A 5 8.83 41.83 18.42
CA LEU A 5 9.25 40.50 18.83
C LEU A 5 9.54 39.68 17.55
N ALA A 6 10.82 39.54 17.21
CA ALA A 6 11.23 38.64 16.14
C ALA A 6 11.08 37.19 16.61
N LEU A 7 10.06 36.50 16.10
CA LEU A 7 9.87 35.07 16.29
C LEU A 7 10.88 34.34 15.39
N THR A 8 12.05 33.99 15.95
CA THR A 8 12.99 33.10 15.28
C THR A 8 12.42 31.69 15.28
N PHE A 9 11.93 31.24 14.12
CA PHE A 9 11.71 29.82 13.90
C PHE A 9 13.08 29.14 13.93
N ALA A 10 13.34 28.37 14.99
CA ALA A 10 14.46 27.45 14.99
C ALA A 10 14.21 26.42 13.89
N VAL A 11 14.95 26.53 12.78
CA VAL A 11 15.05 25.47 11.80
C VAL A 11 15.74 24.32 12.52
N GLY A 12 14.96 23.34 12.97
CA GLY A 12 15.50 22.14 13.62
C GLY A 12 16.55 21.51 12.70
N SER A 13 17.72 21.20 13.24
CA SER A 13 18.75 20.42 12.54
C SER A 13 18.09 19.18 11.93
N PRO A 14 18.43 18.79 10.68
CA PRO A 14 17.88 17.58 10.10
C PRO A 14 18.20 16.43 11.06
N SER A 15 17.16 15.75 11.55
CA SER A 15 17.33 14.53 12.32
C SER A 15 18.19 13.58 11.50
N PRO A 16 19.17 12.87 12.11
CA PRO A 16 20.03 11.97 11.37
C PRO A 16 19.17 10.98 10.59
N ALA A 17 19.46 10.84 9.29
CA ALA A 17 18.71 9.97 8.40
C ALA A 17 18.71 8.54 8.94
N VAL A 18 17.53 7.95 9.08
CA VAL A 18 17.38 6.57 9.56
C VAL A 18 17.99 5.62 8.53
N ASP A 19 18.85 4.71 8.98
CA ASP A 19 19.39 3.64 8.14
C ASP A 19 18.42 2.47 8.08
N ALA A 20 17.72 2.33 6.95
CA ALA A 20 16.74 1.28 6.78
C ALA A 20 17.36 -0.13 6.83
N SER A 21 18.65 -0.30 6.53
CA SER A 21 19.34 -1.60 6.60
C SER A 21 19.72 -2.05 8.01
N LYS A 22 19.62 -1.14 8.98
CA LYS A 22 19.95 -1.39 10.39
C LYS A 22 18.71 -1.50 11.28
N LEU A 23 17.52 -1.52 10.70
CA LEU A 23 16.29 -1.65 11.46
C LEU A 23 16.19 -3.05 12.08
N THR A 24 15.71 -3.13 13.30
CA THR A 24 15.24 -4.39 13.87
C THR A 24 13.73 -4.47 13.66
N LEU A 25 13.29 -5.49 12.93
CA LEU A 25 11.90 -5.71 12.56
C LEU A 25 11.37 -6.94 13.30
N SER A 26 10.26 -6.81 14.02
CA SER A 26 9.61 -7.96 14.65
C SER A 26 8.91 -8.86 13.61
N THR A 27 8.63 -10.10 13.97
CA THR A 27 7.78 -10.97 13.16
C THR A 27 6.38 -10.36 13.04
N PRO A 28 5.77 -10.28 11.85
CA PRO A 28 4.43 -9.73 11.69
C PRO A 28 3.39 -10.43 12.56
N ALA A 29 2.79 -9.69 13.50
CA ALA A 29 1.70 -10.17 14.33
C ALA A 29 0.37 -10.02 13.57
N THR A 30 -0.37 -11.12 13.43
CA THR A 30 -1.74 -11.09 12.89
C THR A 30 -2.69 -10.56 13.95
N ILE A 31 -3.34 -9.43 13.67
CA ILE A 31 -4.25 -8.76 14.59
C ILE A 31 -5.68 -9.22 14.41
N VAL A 32 -6.17 -9.24 13.17
CA VAL A 32 -7.55 -9.61 12.85
C VAL A 32 -7.69 -10.11 11.42
N GLU A 33 -8.49 -11.15 11.23
CA GLU A 33 -8.98 -11.56 9.91
C GLU A 33 -10.18 -10.69 9.50
N ILE A 34 -10.11 -10.17 8.28
CA ILE A 34 -11.12 -9.35 7.64
C ILE A 34 -11.79 -10.21 6.56
N ASP A 35 -13.06 -10.55 6.79
CA ASP A 35 -13.94 -11.18 5.80
C ASP A 35 -14.36 -10.12 4.77
N THR A 36 -13.58 -9.97 3.71
CA THR A 36 -13.87 -9.01 2.64
C THR A 36 -15.08 -9.40 1.82
N GLY A 37 -15.63 -10.61 1.97
CA GLY A 37 -16.90 -11.01 1.38
C GLY A 37 -18.10 -10.37 2.09
N LYS A 38 -17.93 -9.97 3.35
CA LYS A 38 -18.94 -9.22 4.13
C LYS A 38 -18.79 -7.70 4.02
N LEU A 39 -17.65 -7.22 3.51
CA LEU A 39 -17.42 -5.80 3.24
C LEU A 39 -17.74 -5.53 1.76
N LYS A 40 -18.62 -4.56 1.50
CA LYS A 40 -18.92 -4.17 0.12
C LYS A 40 -17.85 -3.22 -0.41
N GLY A 41 -17.28 -3.55 -1.57
CA GLY A 41 -16.24 -2.75 -2.25
C GLY A 41 -14.83 -3.19 -1.92
N ASP A 42 -13.85 -2.62 -2.64
CA ASP A 42 -12.44 -2.92 -2.48
C ASP A 42 -11.83 -2.14 -1.32
N LEU A 43 -10.96 -2.78 -0.55
CA LEU A 43 -10.13 -2.13 0.46
C LEU A 43 -9.28 -1.04 -0.21
N SER A 44 -9.30 0.18 0.35
CA SER A 44 -8.73 1.35 -0.32
C SER A 44 -8.00 2.32 0.60
N ARG A 45 -8.30 2.32 1.89
CA ARG A 45 -7.54 3.11 2.88
C ARG A 45 -7.28 2.33 4.15
N LEU A 46 -6.10 2.58 4.72
CA LEU A 46 -5.70 2.18 6.06
C LEU A 46 -4.98 3.38 6.69
N ALA A 47 -5.35 3.75 7.91
CA ALA A 47 -4.75 4.85 8.66
C ALA A 47 -4.73 4.57 10.16
N TRP A 48 -3.67 4.98 10.84
CA TRP A 48 -3.58 4.89 12.30
C TRP A 48 -4.25 6.07 12.98
N SER A 49 -4.97 5.80 14.07
CA SER A 49 -5.36 6.84 15.02
C SER A 49 -4.12 7.47 15.67
N PRO A 50 -4.18 8.73 16.12
CA PRO A 50 -3.04 9.42 16.74
C PRO A 50 -2.44 8.69 17.95
N ASP A 51 -3.26 7.96 18.71
CA ASP A 51 -2.88 7.19 19.91
C ASP A 51 -2.43 5.75 19.63
N ALA A 52 -2.40 5.35 18.35
CA ALA A 52 -2.08 4.00 17.91
C ALA A 52 -2.92 2.87 18.57
N GLN A 53 -4.15 3.18 18.98
CA GLN A 53 -5.10 2.18 19.51
C GLN A 53 -6.07 1.66 18.44
N GLN A 54 -6.31 2.42 17.39
CA GLN A 54 -7.27 2.12 16.34
C GLN A 54 -6.66 2.29 14.95
N LEU A 55 -7.24 1.58 13.99
CA LEU A 55 -7.00 1.83 12.57
C LEU A 55 -8.33 2.11 11.86
N TYR A 56 -8.32 3.12 11.01
CA TYR A 56 -9.40 3.38 10.07
C TYR A 56 -9.21 2.52 8.82
N LEU A 57 -10.30 1.93 8.35
CA LEU A 57 -10.36 1.18 7.10
C LEU A 57 -11.47 1.71 6.21
N GLN A 58 -11.17 1.88 4.92
CA GLN A 58 -12.15 2.24 3.90
C GLN A 58 -12.30 1.13 2.87
N THR A 59 -13.55 0.83 2.50
CA THR A 59 -13.85 0.14 1.24
C THR A 59 -14.52 1.08 0.25
N VAL A 60 -14.28 0.87 -1.04
CA VAL A 60 -14.91 1.67 -2.10
C VAL A 60 -15.45 0.80 -3.23
N GLU A 61 -16.62 1.16 -3.72
CA GLU A 61 -17.17 0.66 -4.97
C GLU A 61 -16.91 1.70 -6.06
N ARG A 62 -16.42 1.27 -7.22
CA ARG A 62 -16.15 2.15 -8.35
C ARG A 62 -17.12 1.91 -9.50
N ASP A 63 -17.38 2.94 -10.29
CA ASP A 63 -18.08 2.81 -11.56
C ASP A 63 -17.16 2.20 -12.65
N ARG A 64 -17.69 2.03 -13.86
CA ARG A 64 -16.91 1.50 -15.00
C ARG A 64 -15.77 2.42 -15.45
N ALA A 65 -15.83 3.71 -15.11
CA ALA A 65 -14.79 4.69 -15.41
C ALA A 65 -13.72 4.73 -14.30
N GLY A 66 -13.88 3.97 -13.21
CA GLY A 66 -12.96 3.92 -12.08
C GLY A 66 -13.21 5.01 -11.03
N ASN A 67 -14.27 5.81 -11.17
CA ASN A 67 -14.63 6.82 -10.16
C ASN A 67 -15.25 6.15 -8.94
N ILE A 68 -14.97 6.69 -7.75
CA ILE A 68 -15.58 6.19 -6.51
C ILE A 68 -17.07 6.54 -6.53
N LYS A 69 -17.92 5.50 -6.48
CA LYS A 69 -19.38 5.61 -6.38
C LYS A 69 -19.85 5.60 -4.93
N THR A 70 -19.27 4.72 -4.12
CA THR A 70 -19.64 4.54 -2.71
C THR A 70 -18.40 4.30 -1.89
N ALA A 71 -18.25 4.99 -0.76
CA ALA A 71 -17.26 4.68 0.27
C ALA A 71 -17.95 4.14 1.53
N ARG A 72 -17.32 3.20 2.21
CA ARG A 72 -17.75 2.70 3.53
C ARG A 72 -16.61 2.79 4.52
N HIS A 73 -16.96 3.09 5.75
CA HIS A 73 -16.03 3.51 6.78
C HIS A 73 -16.07 2.51 7.94
N TYR A 74 -14.89 2.08 8.39
CA TYR A 74 -14.74 1.12 9.46
C TYR A 74 -13.61 1.52 10.41
N VAL A 75 -13.69 1.06 11.65
CA VAL A 75 -12.62 1.12 12.64
C VAL A 75 -12.26 -0.29 13.06
N LEU A 76 -10.95 -0.56 13.15
CA LEU A 76 -10.38 -1.77 13.72
C LEU A 76 -9.69 -1.39 15.03
N GLU A 77 -9.95 -2.17 16.06
CA GLU A 77 -9.25 -2.04 17.34
C GLU A 77 -7.94 -2.83 17.27
N ARG A 78 -6.86 -2.29 17.84
CA ARG A 78 -5.58 -2.99 17.97
C ARG A 78 -5.71 -4.33 18.71
N GLY A 79 -6.73 -4.49 19.54
CA GLY A 79 -7.06 -5.74 20.24
C GLY A 79 -7.67 -6.86 19.37
N GLY A 80 -7.78 -6.68 18.05
CA GLY A 80 -8.11 -7.78 17.13
C GLY A 80 -9.59 -8.08 16.92
N LYS A 81 -10.47 -7.10 17.17
CA LYS A 81 -11.91 -7.25 16.91
C LYS A 81 -12.22 -7.06 15.41
N PRO A 82 -13.24 -7.74 14.87
CA PRO A 82 -13.70 -7.51 13.50
C PRO A 82 -13.99 -6.02 13.21
N PRO A 83 -13.82 -5.55 11.96
CA PRO A 83 -14.06 -4.16 11.61
C PRO A 83 -15.46 -3.69 12.02
N LYS A 84 -15.53 -2.60 12.78
CA LYS A 84 -16.79 -1.96 13.18
C LYS A 84 -17.13 -0.85 12.21
N GLY A 85 -18.32 -0.90 11.61
CA GLY A 85 -18.80 0.17 10.73
C GLY A 85 -19.00 1.50 11.49
N ILE A 86 -18.64 2.60 10.84
CA ILE A 86 -18.88 3.97 11.30
C ILE A 86 -19.53 4.79 10.18
N GLU A 87 -20.18 5.89 10.53
CA GLU A 87 -20.99 6.68 9.58
C GLU A 87 -20.16 7.48 8.59
N SER A 88 -18.99 7.96 8.99
CA SER A 88 -18.15 8.85 8.18
C SER A 88 -16.66 8.66 8.46
N GLU A 89 -15.81 9.16 7.55
CA GLU A 89 -14.36 9.14 7.74
C GLU A 89 -13.95 10.05 8.90
N PRO A 90 -13.20 9.56 9.91
CA PRO A 90 -12.72 10.40 11.00
C PRO A 90 -11.73 11.46 10.50
N ALA A 91 -11.76 12.66 11.08
CA ALA A 91 -10.87 13.76 10.70
C ALA A 91 -9.36 13.39 10.77
N TRP A 92 -8.98 12.55 11.73
CA TRP A 92 -7.61 12.08 11.87
C TRP A 92 -7.19 11.14 10.73
N SER A 93 -8.11 10.43 10.08
CA SER A 93 -7.80 9.63 8.89
C SER A 93 -7.46 10.54 7.72
N THR A 94 -8.25 11.59 7.50
CA THR A 94 -7.97 12.60 6.47
C THR A 94 -6.61 13.26 6.70
N ALA A 95 -6.32 13.67 7.94
CA ALA A 95 -5.02 14.24 8.31
C ALA A 95 -3.86 13.23 8.15
N TYR A 96 -4.10 11.95 8.46
CA TYR A 96 -3.13 10.88 8.24
C TYR A 96 -2.80 10.70 6.75
N TRP A 97 -3.84 10.69 5.92
CA TRP A 97 -3.68 10.51 4.47
C TRP A 97 -3.04 11.70 3.77
N SER A 98 -3.15 12.91 4.33
CA SER A 98 -2.54 14.12 3.77
C SER A 98 -1.02 14.14 3.83
N TRP A 99 -0.37 13.22 4.56
CA TRP A 99 1.08 13.07 4.58
C TRP A 99 1.56 11.67 4.18
N LYS A 100 0.82 10.59 4.47
CA LYS A 100 1.29 9.22 4.12
C LYS A 100 1.44 9.01 2.60
N SER A 101 0.63 9.74 1.83
CA SER A 101 0.35 9.48 0.41
C SER A 101 0.81 10.60 -0.51
N THR A 102 1.51 11.60 0.03
CA THR A 102 2.06 12.71 -0.74
C THR A 102 3.09 12.24 -1.75
N GLN A 103 3.38 13.06 -2.76
CA GLN A 103 4.41 12.72 -3.74
C GLN A 103 5.82 12.69 -3.12
N ALA A 104 6.12 13.61 -2.22
CA ALA A 104 7.38 13.67 -1.50
C ALA A 104 7.23 13.21 -0.04
N ALA A 105 8.30 12.67 0.52
CA ALA A 105 8.37 12.30 1.92
C ALA A 105 8.14 13.53 2.83
N PRO A 106 7.40 13.39 3.94
CA PRO A 106 7.18 14.48 4.89
C PRO A 106 8.51 15.07 5.40
N GLY A 107 8.73 16.36 5.12
CA GLY A 107 9.96 17.08 5.50
C GLY A 107 11.17 16.86 4.58
N LEU A 108 11.06 16.06 3.51
CA LEU A 108 12.17 15.77 2.58
C LEU A 108 11.71 15.94 1.11
N PRO A 109 11.61 17.17 0.59
CA PRO A 109 11.05 17.44 -0.75
C PRO A 109 11.84 16.82 -1.91
N ALA A 110 13.13 16.53 -1.70
CA ALA A 110 13.98 15.86 -2.70
C ALA A 110 13.72 14.34 -2.76
N PHE A 111 13.23 13.74 -1.68
CA PHE A 111 12.90 12.32 -1.63
C PHE A 111 11.45 12.12 -2.06
N LYS A 112 11.24 12.02 -3.38
CA LYS A 112 9.91 12.05 -4.00
C LYS A 112 9.71 10.96 -5.03
N ILE A 113 8.45 10.58 -5.20
CA ILE A 113 8.00 9.59 -6.16
C ILE A 113 7.90 10.22 -7.55
N ASP A 114 8.58 9.59 -8.51
CA ASP A 114 8.42 9.83 -9.93
C ASP A 114 7.19 9.06 -10.44
N VAL A 115 6.35 9.72 -11.22
CA VAL A 115 5.13 9.15 -11.79
C VAL A 115 5.32 9.01 -13.29
N GLU A 116 5.34 7.79 -13.77
CA GLU A 116 5.40 7.48 -15.20
C GLU A 116 4.04 6.96 -15.67
N GLN A 117 3.57 7.46 -16.82
CA GLN A 117 2.37 6.95 -17.50
C GLN A 117 2.75 6.49 -18.90
N GLN A 118 2.40 5.25 -19.25
CA GLN A 118 2.72 4.66 -20.54
C GLN A 118 1.58 3.78 -21.05
N GLN A 119 1.39 3.73 -22.37
CA GLN A 119 0.59 2.68 -23.00
C GLN A 119 1.50 1.49 -23.32
N LYS A 120 1.20 0.32 -22.76
CA LYS A 120 1.98 -0.91 -22.99
C LYS A 120 1.12 -1.96 -23.65
N ARG A 121 1.71 -2.74 -24.55
CA ARG A 121 1.08 -3.94 -25.10
C ARG A 121 1.32 -5.08 -24.11
N MET A 122 0.26 -5.59 -23.48
CA MET A 122 0.34 -6.71 -22.53
C MET A 122 -0.51 -7.88 -23.01
N SER A 123 -0.01 -9.10 -22.81
CA SER A 123 -0.79 -10.32 -23.05
C SER A 123 -2.03 -10.34 -22.17
N GLY A 124 -3.17 -10.84 -22.68
CA GLY A 124 -4.41 -10.98 -21.91
C GLY A 124 -4.27 -11.80 -20.61
N THR A 125 -3.28 -12.70 -20.54
CA THR A 125 -2.92 -13.45 -19.32
C THR A 125 -2.12 -12.63 -18.30
N SER A 126 -1.53 -11.51 -18.73
CA SER A 126 -0.77 -10.56 -17.90
C SER A 126 -1.54 -9.27 -17.62
N ILE A 127 -2.72 -9.09 -18.24
CA ILE A 127 -3.62 -7.98 -17.94
C ILE A 127 -4.39 -8.36 -16.68
N PRO A 128 -4.25 -7.60 -15.59
CA PRO A 128 -4.96 -7.88 -14.37
C PRO A 128 -6.42 -7.58 -14.65
N MET A 129 -7.28 -8.60 -14.65
CA MET A 129 -8.69 -8.46 -15.01
C MET A 129 -9.44 -7.72 -13.89
N GLY A 130 -9.32 -6.39 -13.93
CA GLY A 130 -9.83 -5.45 -12.94
C GLY A 130 -9.04 -5.56 -11.63
N GLY A 131 -8.32 -4.51 -11.25
CA GLY A 131 -7.74 -4.28 -9.92
C GLY A 131 -6.62 -5.21 -9.44
N ASP A 132 -6.20 -6.22 -10.20
CA ASP A 132 -5.25 -7.26 -9.75
C ASP A 132 -3.78 -6.82 -9.55
N LEU A 133 -3.35 -5.64 -10.02
CA LEU A 133 -1.98 -5.14 -9.77
C LEU A 133 -1.83 -4.23 -8.56
N ALA A 134 -2.91 -3.60 -8.10
CA ALA A 134 -2.95 -3.02 -6.75
C ALA A 134 -3.06 -4.09 -5.65
N ARG A 135 -3.01 -5.38 -6.03
CA ARG A 135 -3.59 -6.52 -5.31
C ARG A 135 -2.59 -7.65 -5.02
N GLY A 136 -1.29 -7.42 -5.19
CA GLY A 136 -0.23 -8.38 -4.87
C GLY A 136 -0.40 -9.68 -5.63
N GLY A 137 0.06 -9.72 -6.88
CA GLY A 137 -0.04 -10.90 -7.73
C GLY A 137 0.52 -12.14 -7.05
N VAL A 138 -0.36 -13.08 -6.75
CA VAL A 138 0.02 -14.48 -6.61
C VAL A 138 0.04 -15.05 -8.01
N ASP A 139 1.23 -15.41 -8.49
CA ASP A 139 1.33 -16.41 -9.54
C ASP A 139 0.62 -17.66 -9.01
N SER A 140 -0.57 -17.95 -9.50
CA SER A 140 -1.14 -19.28 -9.33
C SER A 140 -0.32 -20.22 -10.21
N GLY A 141 0.79 -20.70 -9.65
CA GLY A 141 1.53 -21.83 -10.16
C GLY A 141 0.55 -22.94 -10.52
N GLY A 142 0.68 -23.44 -11.74
CA GLY A 142 -0.21 -24.43 -12.32
C GLY A 142 -0.37 -25.63 -11.40
N SER A 143 -1.59 -25.83 -10.91
CA SER A 143 -2.03 -27.15 -10.49
C SER A 143 -2.67 -27.80 -11.69
N ALA A 144 -2.01 -28.82 -12.21
CA ALA A 144 -2.49 -29.66 -13.28
C ALA A 144 -3.88 -30.19 -12.94
N GLY A 145 -4.86 -29.73 -13.70
CA GLY A 145 -6.22 -30.26 -13.69
C GLY A 145 -6.23 -31.71 -14.14
N GLY A 146 -7.13 -32.48 -13.53
CA GLY A 146 -7.49 -33.81 -14.00
C GLY A 146 -8.10 -33.78 -15.40
N ALA A 147 -7.88 -34.92 -16.07
CA ALA A 147 -8.66 -35.51 -17.16
C ALA A 147 -9.02 -34.61 -18.36
N ALA A 148 -8.25 -34.83 -19.42
CA ALA A 148 -8.53 -34.41 -20.78
C ALA A 148 -9.84 -34.98 -21.34
N THR A 149 -10.57 -34.19 -22.14
CA THR A 149 -11.13 -34.62 -23.44
C THR A 149 -11.27 -33.41 -24.37
N GLY A 150 -10.72 -33.51 -25.60
CA GLY A 150 -11.09 -32.68 -26.74
C GLY A 150 -10.09 -31.58 -27.15
N PHE A 151 -9.10 -31.93 -27.97
CA PHE A 151 -8.24 -30.98 -28.66
C PHE A 151 -8.98 -30.35 -29.86
N GLY A 152 -9.27 -29.05 -29.76
CA GLY A 152 -9.43 -28.17 -30.92
C GLY A 152 -8.17 -27.34 -31.07
N THR A 153 -7.40 -27.56 -32.13
CA THR A 153 -6.15 -26.83 -32.47
C THR A 153 -6.33 -25.32 -32.72
N GLY A 154 -7.51 -24.75 -32.44
CA GLY A 154 -7.84 -23.32 -32.55
C GLY A 154 -7.86 -22.52 -31.23
N ASP A 155 -7.95 -23.17 -30.06
CA ASP A 155 -8.11 -22.46 -28.77
C ASP A 155 -6.79 -22.01 -28.14
N ALA A 156 -5.70 -22.78 -28.33
CA ALA A 156 -4.37 -22.40 -27.84
C ALA A 156 -3.80 -21.17 -28.60
N VAL A 157 -4.23 -20.96 -29.85
CA VAL A 157 -3.83 -19.81 -30.67
C VAL A 157 -4.67 -18.56 -30.31
N SER A 158 -5.90 -18.74 -29.82
CA SER A 158 -6.80 -17.63 -29.48
C SER A 158 -6.48 -16.98 -28.14
N ALA A 159 -5.99 -17.74 -27.15
CA ALA A 159 -5.50 -17.18 -25.89
C ALA A 159 -4.16 -16.42 -26.06
N ALA A 160 -3.33 -16.83 -27.03
CA ALA A 160 -2.03 -16.23 -27.31
C ALA A 160 -2.10 -14.87 -28.05
N LEU A 161 -3.26 -14.48 -28.60
CA LEU A 161 -3.36 -13.32 -29.51
C LEU A 161 -4.05 -12.07 -28.96
N GLN A 162 -4.65 -12.10 -27.77
CA GLN A 162 -5.25 -10.89 -27.21
C GLN A 162 -4.24 -10.08 -26.38
N SER A 163 -3.15 -9.68 -27.04
CA SER A 163 -2.31 -8.61 -26.51
C SER A 163 -3.06 -7.29 -26.62
N GLN A 164 -3.50 -6.73 -25.50
CA GLN A 164 -4.22 -5.45 -25.49
C GLN A 164 -3.28 -4.31 -25.16
N MET A 165 -3.57 -3.13 -25.70
CA MET A 165 -2.95 -1.89 -25.27
C MET A 165 -3.59 -1.48 -23.95
N VAL A 166 -2.79 -1.33 -22.91
CA VAL A 166 -3.24 -0.96 -21.58
C VAL A 166 -2.50 0.28 -21.11
N ASN A 167 -3.19 1.15 -20.36
CA ASN A 167 -2.58 2.29 -19.72
C ASN A 167 -1.97 1.85 -18.38
N VAL A 168 -0.68 2.12 -18.19
CA VAL A 168 0.07 1.76 -17.00
C VAL A 168 0.58 3.03 -16.33
N PHE A 169 0.23 3.22 -15.07
CA PHE A 169 0.92 4.16 -14.18
C PHE A 169 1.94 3.40 -13.34
N THR A 170 3.18 3.84 -13.36
CA THR A 170 4.27 3.30 -12.53
C THR A 170 4.75 4.40 -11.59
N LEU A 171 4.73 4.11 -10.29
CA LEU A 171 5.29 4.95 -9.25
C LEU A 171 6.70 4.46 -8.96
N LYS A 172 7.70 5.33 -9.14
CA LYS A 172 9.10 5.01 -8.88
C LYS A 172 9.70 5.90 -7.81
N LEU A 173 10.61 5.35 -7.04
CA LEU A 173 11.38 6.10 -6.05
C LEU A 173 12.82 5.61 -6.10
N LYS A 174 13.75 6.49 -6.46
CA LYS A 174 15.18 6.14 -6.66
C LYS A 174 15.38 4.92 -7.57
N GLY A 175 14.57 4.82 -8.64
CA GLY A 175 14.60 3.72 -9.60
C GLY A 175 13.83 2.46 -9.19
N GLU A 176 13.38 2.36 -7.93
CA GLU A 176 12.56 1.24 -7.44
C GLU A 176 11.09 1.46 -7.80
N VAL A 177 10.40 0.41 -8.27
CA VAL A 177 8.93 0.47 -8.47
C VAL A 177 8.24 0.29 -7.12
N VAL A 178 7.59 1.35 -6.64
CA VAL A 178 6.82 1.36 -5.37
C VAL A 178 5.31 1.27 -5.59
N GLY A 179 4.87 1.20 -6.85
CA GLY A 179 3.47 0.98 -7.22
C GLY A 179 3.27 0.86 -8.72
N GLU A 180 2.33 0.03 -9.14
CA GLU A 180 1.93 -0.11 -10.54
C GLU A 180 0.40 -0.25 -10.65
N PHE A 181 -0.20 0.49 -11.59
CA PHE A 181 -1.64 0.51 -11.82
C PHE A 181 -1.92 0.33 -13.31
N VAL A 182 -2.61 -0.75 -13.66
CA VAL A 182 -2.97 -1.08 -15.05
C VAL A 182 -4.45 -0.86 -15.27
N ASN A 183 -4.78 -0.05 -16.28
CA ASN A 183 -6.14 0.38 -16.61
C ASN A 183 -6.92 0.92 -15.40
N ALA A 184 -6.21 1.52 -14.45
CA ALA A 184 -6.75 2.07 -13.22
C ALA A 184 -6.04 3.39 -12.91
N PRO A 185 -6.72 4.34 -12.24
CA PRO A 185 -6.07 5.54 -11.75
C PRO A 185 -4.98 5.18 -10.73
N ALA A 186 -3.88 5.92 -10.74
CA ALA A 186 -2.88 5.82 -9.69
C ALA A 186 -3.49 6.25 -8.36
N MET A 187 -3.32 5.42 -7.33
CA MET A 187 -3.80 5.69 -5.98
C MET A 187 -2.64 5.71 -5.00
N PRO A 188 -2.01 6.89 -4.80
CA PRO A 188 -1.01 7.06 -3.75
C PRO A 188 -1.55 6.60 -2.39
N GLY A 189 -0.71 5.97 -1.57
CA GLY A 189 -1.13 5.42 -0.27
C GLY A 189 -1.69 3.99 -0.30
N LEU A 190 -1.95 3.41 -1.48
CA LEU A 190 -2.42 2.03 -1.65
C LEU A 190 -1.26 1.02 -1.68
N THR A 191 -0.23 1.28 -2.48
CA THR A 191 0.94 0.39 -2.65
C THR A 191 2.13 0.78 -1.79
N PHE A 192 2.16 2.03 -1.33
CA PHE A 192 3.20 2.58 -0.48
C PHE A 192 2.61 3.46 0.62
N GLY A 193 3.41 3.78 1.63
CA GLY A 193 3.12 4.78 2.65
C GLY A 193 4.41 5.38 3.20
N TRP A 194 4.51 6.70 3.20
CA TRP A 194 5.56 7.40 3.92
C TRP A 194 5.43 7.16 5.42
N ALA A 195 6.55 7.09 6.11
CA ALA A 195 6.63 7.23 7.55
C ALA A 195 6.48 8.72 7.95
N PRO A 196 6.17 9.02 9.22
CA PRO A 196 6.00 10.40 9.69
C PRO A 196 7.28 11.25 9.47
N ALA A 197 7.13 12.57 9.52
CA ALA A 197 8.24 13.51 9.35
C ALA A 197 9.38 13.23 10.33
N GLY A 198 10.62 13.43 9.87
CA GLY A 198 11.84 13.17 10.66
C GLY A 198 12.32 11.71 10.62
N THR A 199 11.61 10.81 9.93
CA THR A 199 12.06 9.41 9.75
C THR A 199 12.81 9.18 8.45
N GLY A 200 12.38 9.79 7.34
CA GLY A 200 12.94 9.55 6.01
C GLY A 200 12.70 8.13 5.48
N LEU A 201 11.66 7.44 5.98
CA LEU A 201 11.34 6.07 5.56
C LEU A 201 10.08 6.01 4.68
N ILE A 202 10.04 5.02 3.81
CA ILE A 202 8.86 4.57 3.07
C ILE A 202 8.69 3.07 3.28
N ALA A 203 7.44 2.62 3.37
CA ALA A 203 7.09 1.21 3.24
C ALA A 203 6.30 1.00 1.96
N PHE A 204 6.58 -0.06 1.21
CA PHE A 204 5.84 -0.42 0.00
C PHE A 204 5.81 -1.93 -0.21
N ALA A 205 4.82 -2.42 -0.95
CA ALA A 205 4.80 -3.80 -1.42
C ALA A 205 5.52 -3.90 -2.78
N ASN A 206 6.50 -4.79 -2.89
CA ASN A 206 7.16 -5.07 -4.17
C ASN A 206 6.28 -5.94 -5.08
N LYS A 207 6.76 -6.25 -6.29
CA LYS A 207 6.05 -7.09 -7.27
C LYS A 207 5.65 -8.49 -6.74
N ASP A 208 6.43 -9.03 -5.80
CA ASP A 208 6.20 -10.34 -5.19
C ASP A 208 5.28 -10.25 -3.95
N GLY A 209 4.75 -9.06 -3.68
CA GLY A 209 3.87 -8.76 -2.55
C GLY A 209 4.59 -8.74 -1.20
N ARG A 210 5.93 -8.65 -1.19
CA ARG A 210 6.73 -8.48 0.03
C ARG A 210 6.74 -7.02 0.46
N VAL A 211 6.66 -6.76 1.77
CA VAL A 211 6.77 -5.40 2.30
C VAL A 211 8.24 -5.04 2.47
N ILE A 212 8.66 -3.96 1.82
CA ILE A 212 10.00 -3.40 1.87
C ILE A 212 9.93 -2.05 2.59
N ILE A 213 10.87 -1.82 3.51
CA ILE A 213 11.14 -0.51 4.10
C ILE A 213 12.40 0.05 3.43
N MET A 214 12.34 1.30 2.95
CA MET A 214 13.46 1.98 2.29
C MET A 214 13.70 3.35 2.91
N ASP A 215 14.96 3.77 2.99
CA ASP A 215 15.34 5.12 3.40
C ASP A 215 15.65 6.05 2.22
N ASP A 216 15.94 7.31 2.54
CA ASP A 216 16.28 8.36 1.58
C ASP A 216 17.59 8.09 0.81
N GLN A 217 18.46 7.25 1.34
CA GLN A 217 19.68 6.79 0.68
C GLN A 217 19.43 5.61 -0.27
N GLY A 218 18.27 4.97 -0.19
CA GLY A 218 17.91 3.81 -1.00
C GLY A 218 18.36 2.48 -0.39
N ARG A 219 18.82 2.48 0.88
CA ARG A 219 19.03 1.25 1.65
C ARG A 219 17.66 0.67 1.99
N LYS A 220 17.58 -0.67 2.05
CA LYS A 220 16.31 -1.39 2.15
C LYS A 220 16.39 -2.53 3.15
N GLN A 221 15.24 -2.88 3.70
CA GLN A 221 15.05 -4.10 4.47
C GLN A 221 13.66 -4.68 4.18
N GLU A 222 13.59 -5.99 4.01
CA GLU A 222 12.34 -6.72 3.81
C GLU A 222 11.74 -7.15 5.16
N ILE A 223 10.42 -7.03 5.30
CA ILE A 223 9.68 -7.64 6.40
C ILE A 223 9.49 -9.13 6.12
N ALA A 224 10.10 -9.96 6.95
CA ALA A 224 10.05 -11.41 6.82
C ALA A 224 8.60 -11.94 6.81
N SER A 225 8.35 -12.97 6.01
CA SER A 225 7.06 -13.68 5.92
C SER A 225 5.87 -12.82 5.50
N SER A 226 6.10 -11.62 4.97
CA SER A 226 5.07 -10.85 4.27
C SER A 226 4.82 -11.45 2.89
N LYS A 227 3.58 -11.38 2.40
CA LYS A 227 3.21 -11.79 1.04
C LYS A 227 1.90 -11.12 0.66
N ALA A 228 1.64 -10.93 -0.63
CA ALA A 228 0.42 -10.32 -1.13
C ALA A 228 -0.03 -9.10 -0.30
N ALA A 229 0.93 -8.29 0.14
CA ALA A 229 0.72 -7.20 1.07
C ALA A 229 0.30 -5.92 0.35
N PHE A 230 -0.47 -5.08 1.03
CA PHE A 230 -0.96 -3.80 0.52
C PHE A 230 -1.34 -2.88 1.68
N LEU A 231 -1.57 -1.60 1.37
CA LEU A 231 -1.93 -0.55 2.33
C LEU A 231 -0.98 -0.45 3.54
N PRO A 232 0.34 -0.30 3.34
CA PRO A 232 1.24 -0.02 4.46
C PRO A 232 0.84 1.30 5.17
N ALA A 233 0.91 1.30 6.49
CA ALA A 233 0.52 2.41 7.34
C ALA A 233 1.38 2.45 8.62
N TRP A 234 2.24 3.46 8.73
CA TRP A 234 3.07 3.72 9.90
C TRP A 234 2.27 4.34 11.05
N THR A 235 2.59 4.00 12.29
CA THR A 235 2.16 4.79 13.44
C THR A 235 2.74 6.20 13.37
N HIS A 236 2.11 7.17 14.05
CA HIS A 236 2.55 8.58 14.04
C HIS A 236 3.93 8.82 14.65
N ASP A 237 4.41 7.87 15.48
CA ASP A 237 5.77 7.87 16.03
C ASP A 237 6.79 7.11 15.15
N GLY A 238 6.32 6.44 14.09
CA GLY A 238 7.15 5.66 13.18
C GLY A 238 7.79 4.42 13.82
N LYS A 239 7.24 3.92 14.94
CA LYS A 239 7.74 2.73 15.64
C LYS A 239 7.03 1.44 15.25
N GLN A 240 5.90 1.52 14.57
CA GLN A 240 5.18 0.35 14.09
C GLN A 240 4.68 0.57 12.66
N LEU A 241 4.60 -0.53 11.91
CA LEU A 241 4.02 -0.58 10.58
C LEU A 241 2.86 -1.57 10.57
N ALA A 242 1.69 -1.10 10.19
CA ALA A 242 0.56 -1.95 9.82
C ALA A 242 0.54 -2.18 8.31
N PHE A 243 0.06 -3.34 7.89
CA PHE A 243 -0.28 -3.63 6.49
C PHE A 243 -1.38 -4.68 6.41
N LEU A 244 -2.08 -4.72 5.29
CA LEU A 244 -3.02 -5.79 4.98
C LEU A 244 -2.33 -6.85 4.13
N GLU A 245 -2.62 -8.11 4.38
CA GLU A 245 -2.17 -9.24 3.57
C GLU A 245 -3.37 -10.02 3.05
N ARG A 246 -3.41 -10.31 1.76
CA ARG A 246 -4.46 -11.16 1.18
C ARG A 246 -4.17 -12.62 1.50
N THR A 247 -5.11 -13.31 2.14
CA THR A 247 -4.95 -14.73 2.53
C THR A 247 -5.91 -15.66 1.78
N GLY A 248 -6.83 -15.11 1.00
CA GLY A 248 -7.73 -15.86 0.13
C GLY A 248 -8.64 -14.94 -0.67
N LYS A 249 -9.54 -15.52 -1.49
CA LYS A 249 -10.42 -14.76 -2.40
C LYS A 249 -11.19 -13.63 -1.70
N ASN A 250 -11.73 -13.91 -0.53
CA ASN A 250 -12.55 -12.99 0.26
C ASN A 250 -11.98 -12.76 1.68
N LYS A 251 -10.65 -12.85 1.81
CA LYS A 251 -9.98 -12.76 3.10
C LYS A 251 -8.74 -11.88 3.02
N ALA A 252 -8.65 -10.94 3.96
CA ALA A 252 -7.44 -10.21 4.26
C ALA A 252 -7.14 -10.34 5.75
N VAL A 253 -5.89 -10.14 6.15
CA VAL A 253 -5.51 -10.03 7.56
C VAL A 253 -4.81 -8.70 7.78
N LEU A 254 -5.13 -8.03 8.89
CA LEU A 254 -4.34 -6.91 9.38
C LEU A 254 -3.14 -7.47 10.14
N LYS A 255 -1.93 -7.08 9.72
CA LYS A 255 -0.68 -7.40 10.41
C LYS A 255 -0.01 -6.14 10.92
N ILE A 256 0.71 -6.26 12.04
CA ILE A 256 1.53 -5.20 12.62
C ILE A 256 2.94 -5.73 12.85
N VAL A 257 3.93 -4.89 12.58
CA VAL A 257 5.35 -5.12 12.84
C VAL A 257 5.89 -3.95 13.66
N ASP A 258 6.72 -4.26 14.65
CA ASP A 258 7.50 -3.26 15.37
C ASP A 258 8.76 -2.94 14.58
N VAL A 259 9.08 -1.65 14.51
CA VAL A 259 10.22 -1.10 13.79
C VAL A 259 11.10 -0.36 14.79
N THR A 260 12.19 -1.01 15.19
CA THR A 260 13.14 -0.48 16.15
C THR A 260 14.36 0.05 15.41
N ARG A 261 14.73 1.30 15.70
CA ARG A 261 15.95 1.93 15.18
C ARG A 261 17.14 1.57 16.08
N PRO A 262 18.34 1.40 15.53
CA PRO A 262 19.53 1.27 16.35
C PRO A 262 19.72 2.55 17.17
N GLU A 263 20.19 2.40 18.41
CA GLU A 263 20.61 3.52 19.27
C GLU A 263 21.84 4.24 18.69
#